data_AF-A0A2T1EQA2-F1
#
_entry.id   AF-A0A2T1EQA2-F1
#
_cell.length_a   1.000
_cell.length_b   1.000
_cell.length_c   1.000
_cell.angle_alpha   90.00
_cell.angle_beta   90.00
_cell.angle_gamma   90.00
#
_symmetry.space_group_name_H-M   'P 1'
#
loop_
_entity.id
_entity.type
_entity.pdbx_description
1 polymer ?
#
loop_
_entity_poly.entity_id
_entity_poly.type
_entity_poly.pdbx_seq_one_letter_code
_entity_poly.pdbx_strand_id
1 'polypeptide(L)' 'MESSVTKTFRKQLALLPASVQEQAVKAYGIWIEDPYHPSLQFKRVSQRQPIYSARVSLNYRVLGLLESDRIYW' A
#
# COMPACT_ATOMS: atom_id res chain seq x y z
N MET A 1 -11.65 6.30 3.68
CA MET A 1 -10.29 5.92 4.10
C MET A 1 -9.26 6.95 3.67
N GLU A 2 -8.58 7.54 4.64
CA GLU A 2 -7.45 8.44 4.43
C GLU A 2 -6.14 7.65 4.44
N SER A 3 -5.05 8.24 3.94
CA SER A 3 -3.73 7.62 4.04
C SER A 3 -2.63 8.60 4.42
N SER A 4 -1.55 8.06 4.97
CA SER A 4 -0.31 8.79 5.19
C SER A 4 0.89 7.87 5.04
N VAL A 5 2.05 8.47 4.78
CA VAL A 5 3.33 7.77 4.60
C VAL A 5 4.36 8.35 5.55
N THR A 6 5.24 7.51 6.08
CA THR A 6 6.36 7.98 6.91
C THR A 6 7.53 8.50 6.05
N LYS A 7 8.47 9.22 6.67
CA LYS A 7 9.73 9.60 5.99
C LYS A 7 10.52 8.36 5.54
N THR A 8 10.52 7.31 6.35
CA THR A 8 11.19 6.04 6.05
C THR A 8 10.55 5.35 4.85
N PHE A 9 9.21 5.33 4.79
CA PHE A 9 8.48 4.80 3.63
C PHE A 9 8.90 5.48 2.33
N ARG A 10 8.91 6.82 2.31
CA ARG A 10 9.32 7.59 1.12
C ARG A 10 10.75 7.25 0.67
N LYS A 11 11.68 7.11 1.62
CA LYS A 11 13.07 6.71 1.33
C LYS A 11 13.14 5.31 0.75
N GLN A 12 12.42 4.35 1.32
CA GLN A 12 12.42 2.96 0.84
C GLN A 12 11.81 2.85 -0.56
N LEU A 13 10.70 3.55 -0.82
CA LEU A 13 10.09 3.61 -2.15
C LEU A 13 11.05 4.20 -3.19
N ALA A 14 11.76 5.28 -2.85
CA ALA A 14 12.70 5.94 -3.76
C ALA A 14 13.93 5.06 -4.11
N LEU A 15 14.26 4.07 -3.29
CA LEU A 15 15.34 3.11 -3.55
C LEU A 15 14.92 1.94 -4.47
N LEU A 16 13.62 1.77 -4.72
CA LEU A 16 13.14 0.72 -5.63
C LEU A 16 13.40 1.10 -7.09
N PRO A 17 13.47 0.11 -8.01
CA PRO A 17 13.56 0.40 -9.44
C PRO A 17 12.42 1.31 -9.91
N ALA A 18 12.69 2.19 -10.87
CA ALA A 18 11.71 3.17 -11.37
C ALA A 18 10.39 2.53 -11.80
N SER A 19 10.45 1.36 -12.45
CA SER A 19 9.27 0.59 -12.87
C SER A 19 8.38 0.17 -11.69
N VAL A 20 8.96 -0.14 -10.53
CA VAL A 20 8.21 -0.49 -9.32
C VAL A 20 7.60 0.75 -8.68
N GLN A 21 8.30 1.88 -8.72
CA GLN A 21 7.77 3.17 -8.25
C GLN A 21 6.55 3.59 -9.07
N GLU A 22 6.61 3.47 -10.40
CA GLU A 22 5.47 3.76 -11.29
C GLU A 22 4.28 2.82 -11.03
N GLN A 23 4.54 1.53 -10.81
CA GLN A 23 3.51 0.56 -10.43
C GLN A 23 2.87 0.93 -9.09
N ALA A 24 3.66 1.39 -8.11
CA ALA A 24 3.15 1.82 -6.81
C ALA A 24 2.24 3.06 -6.95
N VAL A 25 2.62 4.03 -7.78
CA VAL A 25 1.76 5.21 -8.08
C VAL A 25 0.43 4.79 -8.71
N LYS A 26 0.46 3.87 -9.69
CA LYS A 26 -0.77 3.36 -10.33
C LYS A 26 -1.66 2.61 -9.34
N ALA A 27 -1.08 1.72 -8.54
CA ALA A 27 -1.81 0.97 -7.52
C ALA A 27 -2.41 1.92 -6.47
N TYR A 28 -1.67 2.96 -6.07
CA TYR A 28 -2.17 3.98 -5.14
C TYR A 28 -3.32 4.79 -5.73
N GLY A 29 -3.31 5.10 -7.03
CA GLY A 29 -4.43 5.73 -7.73
C GLY A 29 -5.71 4.89 -7.65
N ILE A 30 -5.62 3.58 -7.98
CA ILE A 30 -6.75 2.65 -7.85
C ILE A 30 -7.22 2.58 -6.39
N TRP A 31 -6.29 2.57 -5.42
CA TRP A 31 -6.64 2.50 -4.01
C TRP A 31 -7.38 3.74 -3.51
N ILE A 32 -7.07 4.94 -4.02
CA ILE A 32 -7.82 6.17 -3.70
C ILE A 32 -9.26 6.07 -4.20
N GLU A 33 -9.46 5.53 -5.40
CA GLU A 33 -10.78 5.40 -6.03
C GLU A 33 -11.61 4.29 -5.40
N ASP A 34 -11.04 3.10 -5.25
CA ASP A 34 -11.64 1.92 -4.63
C ASP A 34 -10.57 1.10 -3.90
N PRO A 35 -10.43 1.28 -2.56
CA PRO A 35 -9.48 0.52 -1.75
C PRO A 35 -9.66 -1.00 -1.82
N TYR A 36 -10.88 -1.47 -2.12
CA TYR A 36 -11.25 -2.89 -2.16
C TYR A 36 -11.28 -3.44 -3.59
N HIS A 37 -10.77 -2.69 -4.57
CA HIS A 37 -10.70 -3.13 -5.94
C HIS A 37 -9.95 -4.48 -6.04
N PRO A 38 -10.50 -5.50 -6.72
CA PRO A 38 -9.95 -6.87 -6.70
C PRO A 38 -8.49 -6.98 -7.14
N SER A 39 -8.02 -6.09 -8.02
CA SER A 39 -6.62 -6.07 -8.48
C SER A 39 -5.62 -5.77 -7.36
N LEU A 40 -6.02 -4.99 -6.36
CA LEU A 40 -5.18 -4.62 -5.22
C LEU A 40 -5.05 -5.77 -4.22
N GLN A 41 -5.99 -6.72 -4.21
CA GLN A 41 -6.03 -7.79 -3.21
C GLN A 41 -5.86 -7.27 -1.77
N PHE A 42 -6.45 -6.10 -1.49
CA PHE A 42 -6.28 -5.40 -0.23
C PHE A 42 -6.88 -6.21 0.91
N LYS A 43 -6.03 -6.67 1.83
CA LYS A 43 -6.47 -7.56 2.92
C LYS A 43 -5.58 -7.48 4.14
N ARG A 44 -6.15 -7.82 5.30
CA ARG A 44 -5.41 -8.01 6.54
C ARG A 44 -4.49 -9.23 6.44
N VAL A 45 -3.24 -9.08 6.83
CA VAL A 45 -2.20 -10.13 6.78
C VAL A 45 -1.61 -10.49 8.14
N SER A 46 -1.96 -9.75 9.19
CA SER A 46 -1.56 -10.06 10.58
C SER A 46 -2.76 -10.37 11.45
N GLN A 47 -2.67 -11.43 12.24
CA GLN A 47 -3.70 -11.79 13.23
C GLN A 47 -3.63 -10.90 14.48
N ARG A 48 -2.45 -10.38 14.83
CA ARG A 48 -2.20 -9.66 16.08
C ARG A 48 -2.34 -8.15 15.96
N GLN A 49 -2.02 -7.60 14.80
CA GLN A 49 -2.09 -6.17 14.52
C GLN A 49 -2.94 -5.94 13.27
N PRO A 50 -3.55 -4.75 13.09
CA PRO A 50 -4.31 -4.43 11.89
C PRO A 50 -3.36 -4.07 10.74
N ILE A 51 -2.45 -5.00 10.39
CA ILE A 51 -1.55 -4.86 9.24
C ILE A 51 -2.24 -5.39 8.01
N TYR A 52 -2.31 -4.55 6.99
CA TYR A 52 -2.90 -4.82 5.69
C TYR A 52 -1.82 -4.87 4.62
N SER A 53 -2.09 -5.61 3.56
CA SER A 53 -1.26 -5.65 2.36
C SER A 53 -2.10 -5.26 1.15
N ALA A 54 -1.51 -4.47 0.24
CA ALA A 54 -2.01 -4.22 -1.10
C ALA A 54 -0.97 -4.65 -2.14
N ARG A 55 -1.45 -5.19 -3.26
CA ARG A 55 -0.66 -5.60 -4.41
C ARG A 55 -0.25 -4.37 -5.21
N VAL A 56 1.06 -4.23 -5.43
CA VAL A 56 1.64 -3.24 -6.35
C VAL A 56 1.90 -3.90 -7.71
N SER A 57 2.46 -5.10 -7.68
CA SER A 57 2.67 -5.93 -8.86
C SER A 57 2.71 -7.41 -8.48
N LEU A 58 3.07 -8.29 -9.42
CA LEU A 58 3.21 -9.72 -9.12
C LEU A 58 4.21 -9.96 -7.98
N ASN A 59 5.33 -9.22 -8.00
CA ASN A 59 6.47 -9.41 -7.11
C ASN A 59 6.50 -8.42 -5.94
N TYR A 60 5.72 -7.33 -5.99
CA TYR A 60 5.75 -6.28 -4.97
C TYR A 60 4.41 -6.10 -4.28
N ARG A 61 4.46 -5.99 -2.96
CA ARG A 61 3.34 -5.67 -2.08
C ARG A 61 3.76 -4.56 -1.14
N VAL A 62 2.84 -3.66 -0.86
CA VAL A 62 2.97 -2.67 0.20
C VAL A 62 2.27 -3.19 1.45
N LEU A 63 2.80 -2.82 2.62
CA LEU A 63 2.17 -3.06 3.91
C LEU A 63 1.71 -1.73 4.49
N GLY A 64 0.61 -1.75 5.23
CA GLY A 64 0.16 -0.58 5.98
C GLY A 64 -0.54 -0.97 7.26
N LEU A 65 -0.44 -0.13 8.28
CA LEU A 65 -1.20 -0.24 9.51
C LEU A 65 -2.53 0.50 9.33
N LEU A 66 -3.66 -0.19 9.46
CA LEU A 66 -4.98 0.42 9.41
C LEU A 66 -5.47 0.71 10.83
N GLU A 67 -5.63 1.99 11.17
CA GLU A 67 -6.22 2.41 12.43
C GLU A 67 -7.46 3.26 12.15
N SER A 68 -8.60 2.84 12.70
CA SER A 68 -9.91 3.43 12.42
C SER A 68 -10.22 3.43 10.92
N ASP A 69 -10.14 4.59 10.24
CA ASP A 69 -10.34 4.73 8.78
C ASP A 69 -9.12 5.38 8.11
N ARG A 70 -7.92 5.20 8.69
CA ARG A 70 -6.67 5.73 8.14
C ARG A 70 -5.63 4.63 8.02
N ILE A 71 -5.04 4.53 6.83
CA ILE A 71 -3.90 3.64 6.60
C ILE A 71 -2.58 4.39 6.67
N TYR A 72 -1.64 3.82 7.41
CA TYR A 72 -0.26 4.27 7.50
C TYR A 72 0.60 3.30 6.72
N TRP A 73 0.99 3.70 5.51
CA TRP A 73 1.88 2.91 4.64
C TRP A 73 3.34 3.03 5.07
#